data_AF-A0A2S5QSZ2-F1
#
_entry.id   AF-A0A2S5QSZ2-F1
#
_cell.length_a   1.000
_cell.length_b   1.000
_cell.length_c   1.000
_cell.angle_alpha   90.00
_cell.angle_beta   90.00
_cell.angle_gamma   90.00
#
_symmetry.space_group_name_H-M   'P 1'
#
loop_
_entity.id
_entity.type
_entity.pdbx_description
1 polymer ?
#
loop_
_entity_poly.entity_id
_entity_poly.type
_entity_poly.pdbx_seq_one_letter_code
_entity_poly.pdbx_strand_id
1 'polypeptide(L)'
;MSKGRKPLINESMERKIIKMIHALAEMPQTLTWDNLTMALDQKLAIKVARQTLYVHKKINDEFQTSKAYQSKLRKQSTALPYKNLSREGLRKRILELQTQVEVLKEELSNVRAQQYDQLSAFSTVRLNTEFILQLTK
;
A
#
# COMPACT_ATOMS: atom_id res chain seq x y z
N MET A 1 21.98 -39.15 -16.03
CA MET A 1 21.10 -37.96 -15.95
C MET A 1 19.76 -38.36 -15.31
N SER A 2 19.55 -38.02 -14.04
CA SER A 2 18.29 -38.33 -13.33
C SER A 2 17.26 -37.23 -13.63
N LYS A 3 16.21 -37.60 -14.38
CA LYS A 3 15.05 -36.73 -14.68
C LYS A 3 14.05 -36.83 -13.52
N GLY A 4 13.86 -35.71 -12.80
CA GLY A 4 12.55 -35.18 -12.43
C GLY A 4 11.82 -35.71 -11.20
N ARG A 5 11.99 -35.02 -10.06
CA ARG A 5 10.84 -34.66 -9.22
C ARG A 5 10.47 -33.23 -9.57
N LYS A 6 9.32 -33.03 -10.24
CA LYS A 6 8.74 -31.69 -10.46
C LYS A 6 8.66 -30.96 -9.10
N PRO A 7 8.92 -29.66 -9.03
CA PRO A 7 8.62 -28.90 -7.82
C PRO A 7 7.12 -29.05 -7.53
N LEU A 8 6.79 -29.45 -6.30
CA LEU A 8 5.42 -29.72 -5.83
C LEU A 8 4.50 -28.49 -5.97
N ILE A 9 5.11 -27.31 -6.13
CA ILE A 9 4.50 -26.04 -6.45
C ILE A 9 5.23 -25.48 -7.67
N ASN A 10 4.54 -25.31 -8.80
CA ASN A 10 5.11 -24.59 -9.95
C ASN A 10 4.83 -23.09 -9.82
N GLU A 11 5.51 -22.26 -10.63
CA GLU A 11 5.42 -20.81 -10.55
C GLU A 11 3.98 -20.27 -10.77
N SER A 12 3.20 -20.93 -11.63
CA SER A 12 1.79 -20.56 -11.84
C SER A 12 0.95 -20.82 -10.59
N MET A 13 1.19 -21.95 -9.92
CA MET A 13 0.54 -22.33 -8.69
C MET A 13 0.96 -21.42 -7.52
N GLU A 14 2.25 -21.10 -7.41
CA GLU A 14 2.79 -20.13 -6.46
C GLU A 14 2.04 -18.79 -6.57
N ARG A 15 1.94 -18.23 -7.79
CA ARG A 15 1.21 -16.98 -8.02
C ARG A 15 -0.25 -17.05 -7.59
N LYS A 16 -0.94 -18.17 -7.88
CA LYS A 16 -2.33 -18.37 -7.46
C LYS A 16 -2.46 -18.46 -5.94
N ILE A 17 -1.54 -19.14 -5.28
CA ILE A 17 -1.51 -19.27 -3.81
C ILE A 17 -1.26 -17.90 -3.16
N ILE A 18 -0.28 -17.14 -3.66
CA ILE A 18 0.02 -15.77 -3.20
C ILE A 18 -1.21 -14.88 -3.35
N LYS A 19 -1.89 -14.91 -4.51
CA LYS A 19 -3.15 -14.16 -4.70
C LYS A 19 -4.22 -14.57 -3.69
N MET A 20 -4.34 -15.86 -3.37
CA MET A 20 -5.28 -16.34 -2.35
C MET A 20 -4.91 -15.85 -0.95
N ILE A 21 -3.62 -15.81 -0.61
CA ILE A 21 -3.12 -15.29 0.67
C ILE A 21 -3.55 -13.83 0.84
N HIS A 22 -3.34 -12.99 -0.18
CA HIS A 22 -3.77 -11.59 -0.13
C HIS A 22 -5.29 -11.46 0.00
N ALA A 23 -6.05 -12.20 -0.80
CA ALA A 23 -7.51 -12.18 -0.73
C ALA A 23 -8.04 -12.60 0.65
N LEU A 24 -7.40 -13.56 1.31
CA LEU A 24 -7.77 -13.98 2.67
C LEU A 24 -7.33 -12.97 3.74
N ALA A 25 -6.24 -12.24 3.53
CA ALA A 25 -5.78 -11.22 4.47
C ALA A 25 -6.72 -10.00 4.53
N GLU A 26 -7.40 -9.68 3.44
CA GLU A 26 -8.41 -8.60 3.39
C GLU A 26 -9.75 -8.99 4.04
N MET A 27 -10.00 -10.29 4.24
CA MET A 27 -11.24 -10.75 4.86
C MET A 27 -11.24 -10.51 6.38
N PRO A 28 -12.43 -10.38 6.99
CA PRO A 28 -12.56 -10.18 8.44
C PRO A 28 -12.11 -11.39 9.25
N GLN A 29 -12.01 -12.59 8.66
CA GLN A 29 -11.53 -13.82 9.30
C GLN A 29 -10.01 -13.87 9.39
N THR A 30 -9.47 -14.49 10.45
CA THR A 30 -8.01 -14.51 10.69
C THR A 30 -7.33 -15.38 9.65
N LEU A 31 -6.29 -14.88 8.99
CA LEU A 31 -5.45 -15.66 8.07
C LEU A 31 -4.75 -16.79 8.86
N THR A 32 -5.07 -18.03 8.51
CA THR A 32 -4.49 -19.25 9.09
C THR A 32 -4.04 -20.19 7.98
N TRP A 33 -3.20 -21.18 8.32
CA TRP A 33 -2.84 -22.17 7.32
C TRP A 33 -4.03 -23.03 6.90
N ASP A 34 -4.93 -23.30 7.84
CA ASP A 34 -6.10 -24.16 7.59
C ASP A 34 -7.15 -23.47 6.72
N ASN A 35 -7.35 -22.16 6.89
CA ASN A 35 -8.26 -21.44 6.01
C ASN A 35 -7.68 -21.26 4.60
N LEU A 36 -6.34 -21.17 4.48
CA LEU A 36 -5.67 -21.14 3.19
C LEU A 36 -5.80 -22.49 2.48
N THR A 37 -5.49 -23.61 3.13
CA THR A 37 -5.62 -24.94 2.50
C THR A 37 -7.06 -25.23 2.09
N MET A 38 -8.03 -24.88 2.94
CA MET A 38 -9.46 -24.99 2.61
C MET A 38 -9.84 -24.13 1.39
N ALA A 39 -9.41 -22.87 1.35
CA ALA A 39 -9.70 -21.97 0.23
C ALA A 39 -9.03 -22.42 -1.08
N LEU A 40 -7.83 -22.98 -1.00
CA LEU A 40 -7.11 -23.54 -2.15
C LEU A 40 -7.84 -24.76 -2.74
N ASP A 41 -8.35 -25.65 -1.89
CA ASP A 41 -9.13 -26.81 -2.34
C ASP A 41 -10.47 -26.35 -2.94
N GLN A 42 -11.22 -25.51 -2.21
CA GLN A 42 -12.57 -25.08 -2.62
C GLN A 42 -12.58 -24.19 -3.87
N LYS A 43 -11.66 -23.21 -3.97
CA LYS A 43 -11.72 -22.19 -5.03
C LYS A 43 -10.83 -22.49 -6.23
N LEU A 44 -9.76 -23.27 -6.02
CA LEU A 44 -8.75 -23.50 -7.05
C LEU A 44 -8.52 -24.99 -7.34
N ALA A 45 -9.22 -25.90 -6.63
CA ALA A 45 -9.01 -27.35 -6.70
C ALA A 45 -7.53 -27.75 -6.46
N ILE A 46 -6.80 -26.95 -5.66
CA ILE A 46 -5.40 -27.20 -5.31
C ILE A 46 -5.36 -27.92 -3.95
N LYS A 47 -5.13 -29.22 -3.98
CA LYS A 47 -4.89 -30.01 -2.77
C LYS A 47 -3.41 -29.99 -2.41
N VAL A 48 -3.09 -29.27 -1.35
CA VAL A 48 -1.72 -29.11 -0.87
C VAL A 48 -1.68 -29.17 0.65
N ALA A 49 -0.71 -29.93 1.18
CA ALA A 49 -0.51 -30.02 2.62
C ALA A 49 0.06 -28.71 3.17
N ARG A 50 -0.30 -28.35 4.40
CA ARG A 50 0.27 -27.20 5.11
C ARG A 50 1.79 -27.23 5.12
N GLN A 51 2.39 -28.40 5.35
CA GLN A 51 3.86 -28.55 5.37
C GLN A 51 4.49 -28.14 4.04
N THR A 52 3.84 -28.46 2.92
CA THR A 52 4.32 -28.08 1.59
C THR A 52 4.30 -26.57 1.38
N LEU A 53 3.26 -25.88 1.85
CA LEU A 53 3.18 -24.42 1.78
C LEU A 53 4.21 -23.75 2.69
N TYR A 54 4.38 -24.28 3.91
CA TYR A 54 5.30 -23.76 4.90
C TYR A 54 6.78 -23.86 4.48
N VAL A 55 7.16 -25.00 3.87
CA VAL A 55 8.53 -25.22 3.38
C VAL A 55 8.83 -24.36 2.14
N HIS A 56 7.80 -23.94 1.40
CA HIS A 56 7.97 -23.13 0.21
C HIS A 56 8.25 -21.66 0.56
N LYS A 57 9.53 -21.28 0.62
CA LYS A 57 10.02 -19.98 1.11
C LYS A 57 9.15 -18.78 0.72
N LYS A 58 8.94 -18.53 -0.58
CA LYS A 58 8.15 -17.38 -1.05
C LYS A 58 6.71 -17.35 -0.54
N ILE A 59 6.05 -18.50 -0.48
CA ILE A 59 4.66 -18.62 0.00
C ILE A 59 4.63 -18.37 1.50
N ASN A 60 5.59 -18.93 2.25
CA ASN A 60 5.69 -18.69 3.68
C ASN A 60 5.99 -17.22 4.01
N ASP A 61 6.94 -16.61 3.31
CA ASP A 61 7.29 -15.19 3.49
C ASP A 61 6.08 -14.29 3.22
N GLU A 62 5.34 -14.56 2.15
CA GLU A 62 4.12 -13.82 1.81
C GLU A 62 3.00 -14.05 2.82
N PHE A 63 2.85 -15.29 3.30
CA PHE A 63 1.89 -15.63 4.34
C PHE A 63 2.19 -14.87 5.64
N GLN A 64 3.45 -14.83 6.09
CA GLN A 64 3.82 -14.10 7.30
C GLN A 64 3.62 -12.59 7.12
N THR A 65 3.99 -12.06 5.96
CA THR A 65 3.83 -10.64 5.61
C THR A 65 2.36 -10.23 5.63
N SER A 66 1.51 -10.99 4.93
CA SER A 66 0.07 -10.77 4.86
C SER A 66 -0.61 -10.97 6.22
N LYS A 67 -0.15 -11.92 7.04
CA LYS A 67 -0.65 -12.11 8.41
C LYS A 67 -0.29 -10.94 9.33
N ALA A 68 0.94 -10.44 9.23
CA ALA A 68 1.37 -9.25 9.96
C ALA A 68 0.58 -8.00 9.52
N TYR A 69 0.34 -7.85 8.22
CA TYR A 69 -0.50 -6.79 7.66
C TYR A 69 -1.92 -6.86 8.21
N GLN A 70 -2.58 -8.02 8.15
CA GLN A 70 -3.93 -8.19 8.69
C GLN A 70 -4.00 -7.88 10.19
N SER A 71 -2.99 -8.29 10.96
CA SER A 71 -2.89 -7.96 12.39
C SER A 71 -2.78 -6.45 12.63
N LYS A 72 -1.96 -5.74 11.85
CA LYS A 72 -1.85 -4.27 11.93
C LYS A 72 -3.17 -3.59 11.54
N LEU A 73 -3.80 -4.02 10.45
CA LEU A 73 -5.07 -3.47 9.97
C LEU A 73 -6.18 -3.64 11.03
N ARG A 74 -6.27 -4.81 11.65
CA ARG A 74 -7.20 -5.06 12.76
C ARG A 74 -6.89 -4.18 13.97
N LYS A 75 -5.62 -4.07 14.36
CA LYS A 75 -5.23 -3.18 15.46
C LYS A 75 -5.64 -1.75 15.18
N GLN A 76 -5.43 -1.24 13.96
CA GLN A 76 -5.86 0.10 13.56
C GLN A 76 -7.39 0.25 13.58
N SER A 77 -8.12 -0.75 13.09
CA SER A 77 -9.59 -0.74 13.11
C SER A 77 -10.17 -0.77 14.53
N THR A 78 -9.56 -1.54 15.44
CA THR A 78 -9.99 -1.63 16.85
C THR A 78 -9.47 -0.50 17.72
N ALA A 79 -8.32 0.08 17.36
CA ALA A 79 -7.77 1.27 17.97
C ALA A 79 -8.51 2.47 17.42
N LEU A 80 -9.76 2.65 17.85
CA LEU A 80 -10.47 3.90 17.72
C LEU A 80 -9.58 4.97 18.39
N PRO A 81 -8.87 5.82 17.62
CA PRO A 81 -7.72 6.56 18.12
C PRO A 81 -8.09 7.61 19.19
N TYR A 82 -9.38 7.74 19.47
CA TYR A 82 -9.95 8.70 20.40
C TYR A 82 -11.08 8.12 21.27
N LYS A 83 -11.25 6.78 21.32
CA LYS A 83 -12.34 6.13 22.08
C LYS A 83 -12.37 6.51 23.56
N ASN A 84 -11.18 6.67 24.12
CA ASN A 84 -10.98 6.94 25.55
C ASN A 84 -10.80 8.43 25.84
N LEU A 85 -10.86 9.31 24.81
CA LEU A 85 -10.79 10.74 25.05
C LEU A 85 -12.13 11.23 25.62
N SER A 86 -12.04 12.10 26.63
CA SER A 86 -13.20 12.85 27.09
C SER A 86 -13.72 13.77 25.97
N ARG A 87 -14.97 14.26 26.10
CA ARG A 87 -15.54 15.22 25.16
C ARG A 87 -14.63 16.44 24.93
N GLU A 88 -13.94 16.89 25.96
CA GLU A 88 -13.01 18.02 25.89
C GLU A 88 -11.70 17.64 25.20
N GLY A 89 -11.17 16.44 25.47
CA GLY A 89 -10.02 15.89 24.72
C GLY A 89 -10.31 15.75 23.23
N LEU A 90 -11.53 15.31 22.88
CA LEU A 90 -11.99 15.26 21.48
C LEU A 90 -12.06 16.66 20.85
N ARG A 91 -12.63 17.64 21.55
CA ARG A 91 -12.70 19.04 21.06
C ARG A 91 -11.31 19.64 20.84
N LYS A 92 -10.39 19.44 21.78
CA LYS A 92 -9.00 19.88 21.64
C LYS A 92 -8.34 19.23 20.43
N ARG A 93 -8.55 17.93 20.24
CA ARG A 93 -7.97 17.21 19.09
C ARG A 93 -8.56 17.66 17.76
N ILE A 94 -9.86 17.94 17.71
CA ILE A 94 -10.51 18.53 16.53
C ILE A 94 -9.88 19.88 16.20
N LEU A 95 -9.68 20.74 17.20
CA LEU A 95 -9.06 22.04 17.01
C LEU A 95 -7.62 21.91 16.51
N GLU A 96 -6.80 21.03 17.11
CA GLU A 96 -5.43 20.75 16.66
C GLU A 96 -5.39 20.30 15.19
N LEU A 97 -6.26 19.37 14.80
CA LEU A 97 -6.34 18.87 13.44
C LEU A 97 -6.81 19.95 12.46
N GLN A 98 -7.77 20.80 12.86
CA GLN A 98 -8.22 21.94 12.06
C GLN A 98 -7.09 22.94 11.82
N THR A 99 -6.33 23.29 12.86
CA THR A 99 -5.16 24.17 12.73
C THR A 99 -4.10 23.58 11.80
N GLN A 100 -3.81 22.27 11.92
CA GLN A 100 -2.87 21.61 11.02
C GLN A 100 -3.34 21.65 9.55
N VAL A 101 -4.63 21.45 9.31
CA VAL A 101 -5.21 21.55 7.96
C VAL A 101 -5.04 22.95 7.39
N GLU A 102 -5.29 24.00 8.17
CA GLU A 102 -5.10 25.39 7.71
C GLU A 102 -3.64 25.71 7.40
N VAL A 103 -2.71 25.29 8.26
CA VAL A 103 -1.26 25.45 8.01
C VAL A 103 -0.85 24.75 6.70
N LEU A 104 -1.27 23.50 6.50
CA LEU A 104 -0.94 22.75 5.29
C LEU A 104 -1.55 23.37 4.03
N LYS A 105 -2.74 23.98 4.12
CA LYS A 105 -3.34 24.72 3.00
C LYS A 105 -2.54 25.96 2.65
N GLU A 106 -2.06 26.69 3.66
CA GLU A 106 -1.23 27.87 3.48
C GLU A 106 0.11 27.51 2.84
N GLU A 107 0.78 26.48 3.34
CA GLU A 107 2.01 25.94 2.75
C GLU A 107 1.80 25.54 1.28
N LEU A 108 0.71 24.84 0.98
CA LEU A 108 0.38 24.45 -0.39
C LEU A 108 0.14 25.68 -1.30
N SER A 109 -0.51 26.72 -0.78
CA SER A 109 -0.71 27.97 -1.51
C SER A 109 0.62 28.66 -1.81
N ASN A 110 1.52 28.73 -0.82
CA ASN A 110 2.84 29.33 -0.98
C ASN A 110 3.69 28.58 -2.01
N VAL A 111 3.70 27.25 -1.97
CA VAL A 111 4.40 26.42 -2.95
C VAL A 111 3.84 26.63 -4.36
N ARG A 112 2.50 26.72 -4.51
CA ARG A 112 1.87 27.00 -5.80
C ARG A 112 2.24 28.38 -6.35
N ALA A 113 2.28 29.41 -5.49
CA ALA A 113 2.70 30.75 -5.89
C ALA A 113 4.17 30.75 -6.36
N GLN A 114 5.06 30.11 -5.62
CA GLN A 114 6.47 29.97 -6.00
C GLN A 114 6.64 29.24 -7.35
N GLN A 115 5.90 28.16 -7.57
CA GLN A 115 5.92 27.44 -8.85
C GLN A 115 5.41 28.30 -10.00
N TYR A 116 4.37 29.10 -9.78
CA TYR A 116 3.85 30.02 -10.78
C TYR A 116 4.87 31.11 -11.14
N ASP A 117 5.51 31.72 -10.14
CA ASP A 117 6.55 32.74 -10.33
C ASP A 117 7.75 32.18 -11.12
N GLN A 118 8.16 30.95 -10.82
CA GLN A 118 9.23 30.26 -11.56
C GLN A 118 8.86 30.04 -13.03
N LEU A 119 7.62 29.59 -13.31
CA LEU A 119 7.13 29.40 -14.67
C LEU A 119 7.00 30.73 -15.44
N SER A 120 6.56 31.79 -14.76
CA SER A 120 6.46 33.14 -15.32
C SER A 120 7.84 33.69 -15.68
N ALA A 121 8.82 33.57 -14.79
CA ALA A 121 10.20 33.99 -15.02
C ALA A 121 10.82 33.23 -16.20
N PHE A 122 10.63 31.89 -16.25
CA PHE A 122 11.11 31.07 -17.37
C PHE A 122 10.49 31.51 -18.71
N SER A 123 9.18 31.74 -18.74
CA SER A 123 8.47 32.19 -19.94
C SER A 123 8.96 33.55 -20.42
N THR A 124 9.20 34.48 -19.49
CA THR A 124 9.73 35.82 -19.78
C THR A 124 11.14 35.74 -20.37
N VAL A 125 12.03 34.95 -19.76
CA VAL A 125 13.41 34.75 -20.25
C VAL A 125 13.40 34.14 -21.65
N ARG A 126 12.54 33.15 -21.89
CA ARG A 126 12.41 32.49 -23.21
C ARG A 126 11.92 33.46 -24.29
N LEU A 127 10.90 34.26 -24.00
CA LEU A 127 10.38 35.24 -24.97
C LEU A 127 11.44 36.29 -25.32
N ASN A 128 12.22 36.74 -24.34
CA ASN A 128 13.31 37.69 -24.56
C ASN A 128 14.42 37.10 -25.45
N THR A 129 14.81 35.83 -25.26
CA THR A 129 15.81 35.20 -26.12
C THR A 129 15.30 34.95 -27.54
N GLU A 130 14.05 34.52 -27.71
CA GLU A 130 13.43 34.38 -29.04
C GLU A 130 13.37 35.72 -29.79
N PHE A 131 13.04 36.82 -29.09
CA PHE A 131 13.04 38.17 -29.67
C PHE A 131 14.44 38.63 -30.12
N ILE A 132 15.47 38.41 -29.28
CA ILE A 132 16.86 38.75 -29.63
C ILE A 132 17.35 37.95 -30.85
N LEU A 133 16.98 36.68 -30.95
CA LEU A 133 17.32 35.84 -32.11
C LEU A 133 16.62 36.27 -33.41
N GLN A 134 15.47 36.94 -33.34
CA GLN A 134 14.81 37.50 -34.52
C GLN A 134 15.45 38.79 -35.01
N LEU A 135 16.01 39.61 -34.11
CA LEU A 135 16.69 40.87 -34.45
C LEU A 135 18.11 40.68 -35.00
N THR A 136 18.67 39.48 -34.87
CA THR A 136 20.04 39.14 -35.30
C THR A 136 20.10 38.38 -36.62
N LYS A 137 18.98 38.26 -37.33
CA LYS A 137 18.86 37.75 -38.71
C LYS A 137 18.64 38.88 -39.69
#